data_AF-A0A934BH69-F1
#
_entry.id   AF-A0A934BH69-F1
#
_cell.length_a   1.000
_cell.length_b   1.000
_cell.length_c   1.000
_cell.angle_alpha   90.00
_cell.angle_beta   90.00
_cell.angle_gamma   90.00
#
_symmetry.space_group_name_H-M   'P 1'
#
loop_
_entity.id
_entity.type
_entity.pdbx_description
1 polymer ?
#
loop_
_entity_poly.entity_id
_entity_poly.type
_entity_poly.pdbx_seq_one_letter_code
_entity_poly.pdbx_strand_id
1 'polypeptide(L)'
;MQIRNNQRYITSGAQAEMGYTLPACIEVSIARKRGEVLGVTGNGSFQMNIQKLQTIVHYDIPIKIFVWNNDGYLSIRATQSKFFDKRFIGTDKTSGVSFPDTEKIANAYGIKYFRAVDSASLDDVIEEVMNYPKAVICEVMCLRDQEIVLTPPIERTMEH
;
A
#
# COMPACT_ATOMS: atom_id res chain seq x y z
N MET A 1 -12.33 9.84 1.58
CA MET A 1 -11.22 10.33 0.74
C MET A 1 -11.77 11.35 -0.23
N GLN A 2 -11.30 12.60 -0.19
CA GLN A 2 -11.69 13.63 -1.16
C GLN A 2 -10.58 13.78 -2.20
N ILE A 3 -10.89 13.54 -3.47
CA ILE A 3 -9.95 13.68 -4.59
C ILE A 3 -10.14 15.09 -5.17
N ARG A 4 -9.07 15.87 -5.30
CA ARG A 4 -9.12 17.21 -5.91
C ARG A 4 -9.02 17.12 -7.44
N ASN A 5 -9.46 18.15 -8.16
CA ASN A 5 -9.59 18.15 -9.64
C ASN A 5 -8.33 17.75 -10.43
N ASN A 6 -7.13 17.91 -9.87
CA ASN A 6 -5.85 17.54 -10.52
C ASN A 6 -5.25 16.21 -10.04
N GLN A 7 -5.94 15.47 -9.17
CA GLN A 7 -5.52 14.16 -8.67
C GLN A 7 -6.29 13.07 -9.40
N ARG A 8 -5.58 11.99 -9.76
CA ARG A 8 -6.18 10.79 -10.33
C ARG A 8 -6.01 9.64 -9.35
N TYR A 9 -7.09 8.93 -9.08
CA TYR A 9 -7.09 7.72 -8.27
C TYR A 9 -7.34 6.52 -9.17
N ILE A 10 -6.44 5.53 -9.12
CA ILE A 10 -6.47 4.34 -9.95
C ILE A 10 -6.37 3.14 -9.01
N THR A 11 -7.32 2.20 -9.14
CA THR A 11 -7.40 1.02 -8.28
C THR A 11 -8.05 -0.14 -9.04
N SER A 12 -7.74 -1.38 -8.65
CA SER A 12 -8.44 -2.58 -9.14
C SER A 12 -9.78 -2.71 -8.43
N GLY A 13 -10.77 -1.92 -8.84
CA GLY A 13 -12.05 -1.82 -8.12
C GLY A 13 -12.96 -3.04 -8.27
N ALA A 14 -12.99 -3.67 -9.45
CA ALA A 14 -13.92 -4.76 -9.74
C ALA A 14 -13.44 -6.12 -9.24
N GLN A 15 -12.15 -6.43 -9.45
CA GLN A 15 -11.58 -7.74 -9.10
C GLN A 15 -10.77 -7.71 -7.80
N ALA A 16 -10.42 -6.52 -7.30
CA ALA A 16 -9.67 -6.33 -6.05
C ALA A 16 -8.39 -7.18 -5.97
N GLU A 17 -7.68 -7.29 -7.09
CA GLU A 17 -6.49 -8.13 -7.21
C GLU A 17 -5.35 -7.64 -6.30
N MET A 18 -4.77 -8.57 -5.55
CA MET A 18 -3.52 -8.31 -4.83
C MET A 18 -2.35 -8.22 -5.82
N GLY A 19 -1.38 -7.36 -5.53
CA GLY A 19 -0.20 -7.15 -6.37
C GLY A 19 -0.38 -6.14 -7.50
N TYR A 20 -1.56 -5.53 -7.67
CA TYR A 20 -1.83 -4.57 -8.74
C TYR A 20 -1.00 -3.28 -8.65
N THR A 21 -0.70 -2.80 -7.44
CA THR A 21 -0.12 -1.47 -7.21
C THR A 21 1.21 -1.25 -7.95
N LEU A 22 2.16 -2.19 -7.88
CA LEU A 22 3.49 -2.02 -8.50
C LEU A 22 3.43 -1.87 -10.03
N PRO A 23 2.84 -2.82 -10.79
CA PRO A 23 2.72 -2.67 -12.24
C PRO A 23 1.92 -1.43 -12.63
N ALA A 24 0.82 -1.12 -11.94
CA ALA A 24 0.03 0.07 -12.22
C ALA A 24 0.83 1.37 -12.03
N CYS A 25 1.64 1.48 -10.97
CA CYS A 25 2.47 2.66 -10.75
C CYS A 25 3.52 2.86 -11.85
N ILE A 26 4.12 1.77 -12.32
CA ILE A 26 5.08 1.78 -13.45
C ILE A 26 4.40 2.33 -14.70
N GLU A 27 3.26 1.76 -15.07
CA GLU A 27 2.51 2.16 -16.27
C GLU A 27 2.07 3.62 -16.19
N VAL A 28 1.51 4.05 -15.06
CA VAL A 28 1.05 5.42 -14.85
C VAL A 28 2.21 6.41 -14.90
N SER A 29 3.35 6.09 -14.27
CA SER A 29 4.52 6.97 -14.31
C SER A 29 5.04 7.13 -15.74
N ILE A 30 5.15 6.02 -16.49
CA ILE A 30 5.55 6.04 -17.91
C ILE A 30 4.58 6.86 -18.75
N ALA A 31 3.27 6.62 -18.62
CA ALA A 31 2.23 7.37 -19.34
C ALA A 31 2.26 8.88 -19.02
N ARG A 32 2.70 9.25 -17.81
CA ARG A 32 2.87 10.63 -17.36
C ARG A 32 4.28 11.18 -17.61
N LYS A 33 5.04 10.63 -18.57
CA LYS A 33 6.41 11.05 -18.90
C LYS A 33 7.34 11.03 -17.68
N ARG A 34 7.30 9.94 -16.92
CA ARG A 34 8.03 9.76 -15.65
C ARG A 34 7.61 10.74 -14.56
N GLY A 35 6.34 11.15 -14.57
CA GLY A 35 5.75 11.96 -13.50
C GLY A 35 5.68 11.19 -12.18
N GLU A 36 5.59 11.93 -11.08
CA GLU A 36 5.44 11.38 -9.74
C GLU A 36 4.14 10.57 -9.61
N VAL A 37 4.27 9.38 -9.01
CA VAL A 37 3.17 8.47 -8.69
C VAL A 37 3.35 7.96 -7.27
N LEU A 38 2.27 8.04 -6.49
CA LEU A 38 2.19 7.45 -5.16
C LEU A 38 1.42 6.13 -5.25
N GLY A 39 2.09 5.03 -4.92
CA GLY A 39 1.50 3.71 -4.82
C GLY A 39 1.25 3.37 -3.37
N VAL A 40 0.01 3.07 -2.99
CA VAL A 40 -0.33 2.57 -1.65
C VAL A 40 -0.70 1.09 -1.77
N THR A 41 -0.10 0.25 -0.93
CA THR A 41 -0.33 -1.20 -0.95
C THR A 41 -0.18 -1.79 0.45
N GLY A 42 -0.83 -2.92 0.73
CA GLY A 42 -0.53 -3.70 1.94
C GLY A 42 0.75 -4.52 1.77
N ASN A 43 1.44 -4.83 2.87
CA ASN A 43 2.62 -5.72 2.89
C ASN A 43 2.38 -7.05 2.15
N GLY A 44 1.19 -7.63 2.28
CA GLY A 44 0.80 -8.83 1.55
C GLY A 44 0.69 -8.67 0.03
N SER A 45 0.00 -7.61 -0.40
CA SER A 45 -0.15 -7.29 -1.82
C SER A 45 1.18 -6.91 -2.47
N PHE A 46 2.05 -6.21 -1.73
CA PHE A 46 3.40 -5.85 -2.16
C PHE A 46 4.23 -7.08 -2.59
N GLN A 47 4.12 -8.19 -1.85
CA GLN A 47 4.88 -9.42 -2.16
C GLN A 47 4.45 -10.11 -3.45
N MET A 48 3.19 -9.95 -3.89
CA MET A 48 2.65 -10.69 -5.04
C MET A 48 3.34 -10.33 -6.37
N ASN A 49 3.85 -9.10 -6.50
CA ASN A 49 4.52 -8.63 -7.72
C ASN A 49 5.87 -7.94 -7.41
N ILE A 50 6.55 -8.39 -6.36
CA ILE A 50 7.81 -7.81 -5.86
C ILE A 50 8.92 -7.74 -6.92
N GLN A 51 8.95 -8.65 -7.88
CA GLN A 51 9.89 -8.67 -9.00
C GLN A 51 9.86 -7.39 -9.85
N LYS A 52 8.77 -6.60 -9.79
CA LYS A 52 8.64 -5.32 -10.49
C LYS A 52 9.51 -4.21 -9.91
N LEU A 53 10.03 -4.37 -8.69
CA LEU A 53 11.03 -3.46 -8.13
C LEU A 53 12.26 -3.37 -9.03
N GLN A 54 12.68 -4.48 -9.66
CA GLN A 54 13.80 -4.45 -10.61
C GLN A 54 13.49 -3.59 -11.83
N THR A 55 12.26 -3.60 -12.33
CA THR A 55 11.84 -2.74 -13.43
C THR A 55 11.93 -1.26 -13.05
N ILE A 56 11.50 -0.91 -11.84
CA ILE A 56 11.58 0.45 -11.30
C ILE A 56 13.03 0.93 -11.26
N VAL A 57 13.93 0.09 -10.75
CA VAL A 57 15.37 0.38 -10.64
C VAL A 57 16.01 0.49 -12.01
N HIS A 58 15.80 -0.51 -12.89
CA HIS A 58 16.42 -0.55 -14.21
C HIS A 58 16.08 0.66 -15.07
N TYR A 59 14.83 1.13 -14.99
CA TYR A 59 14.38 2.30 -15.74
C TYR A 59 14.45 3.61 -14.97
N ASP A 60 14.95 3.63 -13.72
CA ASP A 60 15.00 4.81 -12.82
C ASP A 60 13.64 5.55 -12.76
N ILE A 61 12.58 4.81 -12.42
CA ILE A 61 11.20 5.33 -12.38
C ILE A 61 10.92 5.96 -11.00
N PRO A 62 10.52 7.24 -10.90
CA PRO A 62 10.41 7.96 -9.62
C PRO A 62 9.07 7.71 -8.91
N ILE A 63 8.84 6.48 -8.44
CA ILE A 63 7.60 6.08 -7.74
C ILE A 63 7.81 6.09 -6.22
N LYS A 64 6.82 6.60 -5.47
CA LYS A 64 6.77 6.51 -4.01
C LYS A 64 5.87 5.37 -3.60
N ILE A 65 6.40 4.33 -2.98
CA ILE A 65 5.64 3.14 -2.60
C ILE A 65 5.42 3.18 -1.09
N PHE A 66 4.19 3.39 -0.66
CA PHE A 66 3.77 3.26 0.73
C PHE A 66 3.23 1.85 0.97
N VAL A 67 3.94 1.10 1.81
CA VAL A 67 3.58 -0.25 2.22
C VAL A 67 2.96 -0.20 3.61
N TRP A 68 1.65 -0.40 3.69
CA TRP A 68 0.95 -0.49 4.97
C TRP A 68 1.15 -1.89 5.56
N ASN A 69 1.86 -1.94 6.67
CA ASN A 69 2.18 -3.19 7.36
C ASN A 69 1.33 -3.33 8.62
N ASN A 70 0.32 -4.20 8.54
CA ASN A 70 -0.54 -4.58 9.67
C ASN A 70 -0.31 -6.05 10.10
N ASP A 71 0.86 -6.60 9.77
CA ASP A 71 1.28 -7.96 10.10
C ASP A 71 0.24 -9.03 9.67
N GLY A 72 -0.26 -8.94 8.43
CA GLY A 72 -1.21 -9.92 7.94
C GLY A 72 -2.07 -9.51 6.76
N TYR A 73 -3.06 -10.35 6.51
CA TYR A 73 -4.18 -10.05 5.61
C TYR A 73 -5.36 -9.53 6.44
N LEU A 74 -5.31 -8.25 6.80
CA LEU A 74 -6.33 -7.59 7.63
C LEU A 74 -7.77 -7.81 7.14
N SER A 75 -8.02 -7.74 5.82
CA SER A 75 -9.37 -7.96 5.27
C SER A 75 -9.89 -9.38 5.51
N ILE A 76 -9.03 -10.39 5.38
CA ILE A 76 -9.35 -11.79 5.65
C ILE A 76 -9.56 -11.99 7.15
N ARG A 77 -8.69 -11.42 7.98
CA ARG A 77 -8.80 -11.44 9.45
C ARG A 77 -10.09 -10.78 9.94
N ALA A 78 -10.48 -9.63 9.37
CA ALA A 78 -11.73 -8.96 9.70
C ALA A 78 -12.95 -9.82 9.33
N THR A 79 -12.93 -10.45 8.15
CA THR A 79 -13.99 -11.36 7.71
C THR A 79 -14.11 -12.59 8.61
N GLN A 80 -12.99 -13.24 8.94
CA GLN A 80 -12.94 -14.39 9.85
C GLN A 80 -13.37 -14.03 11.28
N SER A 81 -13.02 -12.83 11.75
CA SER A 81 -13.47 -12.32 13.05
C SER A 81 -14.98 -12.11 13.08
N LYS A 82 -15.56 -11.57 12.01
CA LYS A 82 -16.97 -11.18 11.96
C LYS A 82 -17.91 -12.34 11.69
N PHE A 83 -17.50 -13.32 10.88
CA PHE A 83 -18.40 -14.34 10.35
C PHE A 83 -18.00 -15.79 10.66
N PHE A 84 -16.82 -16.01 11.26
CA PHE A 84 -16.28 -17.36 11.45
C PHE A 84 -15.73 -17.61 12.86
N ASP A 85 -16.31 -16.97 13.87
CA ASP A 85 -15.97 -17.14 15.29
C ASP A 85 -14.49 -16.93 15.59
N LYS A 86 -13.85 -15.99 14.87
CA LYS A 86 -12.41 -15.70 15.00
C LYS A 86 -11.52 -16.92 14.74
N ARG A 87 -11.98 -17.89 13.93
CA ARG A 87 -11.16 -19.00 13.44
C ARG A 87 -10.19 -18.49 12.39
N PHE A 88 -8.99 -18.12 12.84
CA PHE A 88 -7.97 -17.54 11.98
C PHE A 88 -7.20 -18.59 11.20
N ILE A 89 -7.27 -18.52 9.87
CA ILE A 89 -6.55 -19.40 8.95
C ILE A 89 -5.94 -18.56 7.83
N GLY A 90 -4.62 -18.64 7.66
CA GLY A 90 -3.89 -17.98 6.58
C GLY A 90 -3.92 -16.45 6.64
N THR A 91 -3.97 -15.86 7.83
CA THR A 91 -4.06 -14.39 7.99
C THR A 91 -2.76 -13.76 8.47
N ASP A 92 -1.91 -14.49 9.18
CA ASP A 92 -0.65 -14.04 9.77
C ASP A 92 0.23 -15.24 10.20
N LYS A 93 1.34 -14.95 10.89
CA LYS A 93 2.37 -15.94 11.22
C LYS A 93 1.83 -17.05 12.11
N THR A 94 0.86 -16.74 12.97
CA THR A 94 0.24 -17.71 13.88
C THR A 94 -0.74 -18.65 13.16
N SER A 95 -1.18 -18.26 11.97
CA SER A 95 -2.17 -18.97 11.16
C SER A 95 -1.64 -19.43 9.80
N GLY A 96 -0.32 -19.40 9.59
CA GLY A 96 0.36 -20.03 8.44
C GLY A 96 0.85 -19.09 7.33
N VAL A 97 0.83 -17.77 7.53
CA VAL A 97 1.32 -16.78 6.55
C VAL A 97 2.39 -15.89 7.17
N SER A 98 3.51 -15.66 6.52
CA SER A 98 4.53 -14.72 7.02
C SER A 98 5.07 -13.85 5.91
N PHE A 99 5.67 -12.72 6.28
CA PHE A 99 6.22 -11.75 5.34
C PHE A 99 7.71 -11.51 5.63
N PRO A 100 8.52 -11.34 4.59
CA PRO A 100 9.91 -10.93 4.73
C PRO A 100 10.02 -9.49 5.25
N ASP A 101 11.21 -9.16 5.73
CA ASP A 101 11.59 -7.81 6.14
C ASP A 101 11.64 -6.86 4.92
N THR A 102 10.79 -5.82 4.94
CA THR A 102 10.63 -4.87 3.85
C THR A 102 11.90 -4.03 3.62
N GLU A 103 12.62 -3.66 4.69
CA GLU A 103 13.87 -2.91 4.61
C GLU A 103 14.94 -3.72 3.87
N LYS A 104 15.09 -5.00 4.24
CA LYS A 104 16.05 -5.90 3.57
C LYS A 104 15.72 -6.08 2.10
N ILE A 105 14.44 -6.16 1.75
CA ILE A 105 13.99 -6.21 0.34
C ILE A 105 14.38 -4.92 -0.38
N ALA A 106 14.04 -3.76 0.18
CA ALA A 106 14.33 -2.47 -0.43
C ALA A 106 15.84 -2.33 -0.68
N ASN A 107 16.67 -2.68 0.32
CA ASN A 107 18.11 -2.69 0.22
C ASN A 107 18.64 -3.66 -0.83
N ALA A 108 18.05 -4.85 -0.97
CA ALA A 108 18.44 -5.83 -1.99
C ALA A 108 18.24 -5.32 -3.43
N TYR A 109 17.22 -4.48 -3.67
CA TYR A 109 17.01 -3.82 -4.96
C TYR A 109 17.73 -2.47 -5.07
N GLY A 110 18.41 -1.99 -4.02
CA GLY A 110 19.05 -0.68 -3.99
C GLY A 110 18.07 0.49 -3.95
N ILE A 111 16.87 0.28 -3.41
CA ILE A 111 15.83 1.31 -3.27
C ILE A 111 15.90 1.91 -1.87
N LYS A 112 15.81 3.25 -1.77
CA LYS A 112 15.80 3.95 -0.48
C LYS A 112 14.58 3.52 0.34
N TYR A 113 14.83 3.15 1.59
CA TYR A 113 13.81 2.74 2.55
C TYR A 113 13.57 3.81 3.61
N PHE A 114 12.31 3.99 3.96
CA PHE A 114 11.84 4.77 5.09
C PHE A 114 10.86 3.94 5.92
N ARG A 115 10.78 4.22 7.22
CA ARG A 115 9.87 3.54 8.14
C ARG A 115 9.15 4.57 9.00
N ALA A 116 7.82 4.56 8.94
CA ALA A 116 6.96 5.34 9.82
C ALA A 116 6.30 4.39 10.84
N VAL A 117 6.58 4.60 12.13
CA VAL A 117 6.13 3.70 13.21
C VAL A 117 4.95 4.24 14.00
N ASP A 118 4.76 5.55 14.03
CA ASP A 118 3.71 6.21 14.78
C ASP A 118 3.22 7.47 14.06
N SER A 119 2.13 8.04 14.56
CA SER A 119 1.53 9.24 13.98
C SER A 119 2.40 10.49 14.15
N ALA A 120 3.28 10.52 15.16
CA ALA A 120 4.12 11.68 15.44
C ALA A 120 5.26 11.82 14.41
N SER A 121 5.81 10.70 13.96
CA SER A 121 6.87 10.65 12.94
C SER A 121 6.35 10.64 11.51
N LEU A 122 5.04 10.48 11.31
CA LEU A 122 4.47 10.26 9.98
C LEU A 122 4.63 11.47 9.05
N ASP A 123 4.39 12.68 9.53
CA ASP A 123 4.46 13.89 8.70
C ASP A 123 5.90 14.14 8.22
N ASP A 124 6.88 14.05 9.13
CA ASP A 124 8.30 14.20 8.82
C ASP A 124 8.77 13.16 7.79
N VAL A 125 8.40 11.88 8.00
CA VAL A 125 8.77 10.80 7.07
C VAL A 125 8.12 10.99 5.71
N ILE A 126 6.86 11.45 5.65
CA ILE A 126 6.20 11.77 4.38
C ILE A 126 6.94 12.89 3.67
N GLU A 127 7.34 13.95 4.37
CA GLU A 127 8.10 15.04 3.78
C GLU A 127 9.42 14.55 3.18
N GLU A 128 10.18 13.72 3.91
CA GLU A 128 11.42 13.12 3.40
C GLU A 128 11.19 12.23 2.17
N VAL A 129 10.13 11.42 2.18
CA VAL A 129 9.74 10.53 1.08
C VAL A 129 9.42 11.32 -0.19
N MET A 130 8.66 12.40 -0.05
CA MET A 130 8.22 13.25 -1.14
C MET A 130 9.38 14.08 -1.72
N ASN A 131 10.31 14.53 -0.87
CA ASN A 131 11.48 15.31 -1.30
C ASN A 131 12.59 14.46 -1.93
N TYR A 132 12.60 13.15 -1.74
CA TYR A 132 13.58 12.28 -2.39
C TYR A 132 13.34 12.25 -3.92
N PRO A 133 14.35 12.34 -4.80
CA PRO A 133 14.09 12.45 -6.24
C PRO A 133 13.80 11.11 -6.95
N LYS A 134 14.16 9.99 -6.33
CA LYS A 134 14.07 8.65 -6.93
C LYS A 134 12.97 7.79 -6.30
N ALA A 135 12.89 6.54 -6.75
CA ALA A 135 12.04 5.53 -6.15
C ALA A 135 12.34 5.38 -4.65
N VAL A 136 11.28 5.23 -3.85
CA VAL A 136 11.38 4.93 -2.41
C VAL A 136 10.33 3.91 -2.00
N ILE A 137 10.66 3.15 -0.97
CA ILE A 137 9.71 2.31 -0.23
C ILE A 137 9.59 2.90 1.17
N CYS A 138 8.40 3.32 1.54
CA CYS A 138 8.05 3.78 2.87
C CYS A 138 7.13 2.74 3.51
N GLU A 139 7.64 2.04 4.53
CA GLU A 139 6.83 1.11 5.31
C GLU A 139 6.14 1.85 6.45
N VAL A 140 4.81 1.82 6.45
CA VAL A 140 3.97 2.45 7.47
C VAL A 140 3.45 1.34 8.36
N MET A 141 3.88 1.34 9.63
CA MET A 141 3.38 0.38 10.61
C MET A 141 1.96 0.76 11.01
N CYS A 142 1.04 -0.20 10.92
CA CYS A 142 -0.37 -0.01 11.23
C CYS A 142 -0.79 -0.91 12.39
N LEU A 143 -1.87 -0.54 13.07
CA LEU A 143 -2.50 -1.42 14.05
C LEU A 143 -2.97 -2.71 13.37
N ARG A 144 -2.60 -3.85 13.97
CA ARG A 144 -2.90 -5.18 13.44
C ARG A 144 -4.39 -5.42 13.24
N ASP A 145 -5.22 -4.94 14.17
CA ASP A 145 -6.65 -5.20 14.24
C ASP A 145 -7.48 -3.91 14.04
N GLN A 146 -6.97 -2.97 13.24
CA GLN A 146 -7.71 -1.75 12.89
C GLN A 146 -9.05 -2.10 12.23
N GLU A 147 -10.15 -1.66 12.84
CA GLU A 147 -11.47 -1.90 12.28
C GLU A 147 -11.67 -1.06 11.00
N ILE A 148 -12.18 -1.72 9.96
CA ILE A 148 -12.60 -1.07 8.72
C ILE A 148 -14.06 -0.66 8.91
N VAL A 149 -14.27 0.58 9.35
CA VAL A 149 -15.61 1.14 9.51
C VAL A 149 -16.17 1.51 8.15
N LEU A 150 -17.19 0.80 7.70
CA LEU A 150 -17.95 1.19 6.52
C LEU A 150 -18.77 2.42 6.86
N THR A 151 -18.39 3.58 6.34
CA THR A 151 -19.28 4.73 6.35
C THR A 151 -20.34 4.50 5.27
N PRO A 152 -21.63 4.37 5.60
CA PRO A 152 -22.67 4.30 4.57
C PRO A 152 -22.58 5.57 3.70
N PRO A 153 -22.83 5.46 2.38
CA PRO A 153 -22.90 6.64 1.54
C PRO A 153 -23.93 7.60 2.15
N ILE A 154 -23.53 8.84 2.39
CA ILE A 154 -24.44 9.90 2.81
C ILE A 154 -25.59 9.89 1.80
N GLU A 155 -26.81 9.64 2.27
CA GLU A 155 -28.01 9.81 1.46
C GLU A 155 -27.92 11.23 0.88
N ARG A 156 -27.68 11.34 -0.44
CA ARG A 156 -28.02 12.56 -1.15
C ARG A 156 -29.53 12.63 -1.08
N THR A 157 -30.06 13.34 -0.09
CA THR A 157 -31.42 13.87 -0.14
C THR A 157 -31.54 14.59 -1.47
N MET A 158 -32.28 13.98 -2.39
CA MET A 158 -32.78 14.65 -3.58
C MET A 158 -33.83 15.63 -3.08
N GLU A 159 -33.41 16.85 -2.74
CA GLU A 159 -34.33 17.97 -2.72
C GLU A 159 -34.63 18.34 -4.17
N HIS A 160 -35.86 18.07 -4.57
CA HIS A 160 -36.49 18.53 -5.81
C HIS A 160 -36.84 20.01 -5.73
#